data_AF-A0ABD6ERE6-F1
#
_entry.id   AF-A0ABD6ERE6-F1
#
_cell.length_a   1.000
_cell.length_b   1.000
_cell.length_c   1.000
_cell.angle_alpha   90.00
_cell.angle_beta   90.00
_cell.angle_gamma   90.00
#
_symmetry.space_group_name_H-M   'P 1'
#
loop_
_entity.id
_entity.type
_entity.pdbx_description
1 polymer ?
#
loop_
_entity_poly.entity_id
_entity_poly.type
_entity_poly.pdbx_seq_one_letter_code
_entity_poly.pdbx_strand_id
1 'polypeptide(L)'
;MYNATKAAREIVLTNKPVLIEAMTYRIGHHSTSDDSSAYRSSEEKKKWETLDNPITRFKLYLQSQSYWTDDEDAEYKKHIRKQVRSAFAKAEKTKLSSISTMFEGVYKQMTTRLNKQRSELQEHLGIYKDKYPTHNFESI
;
A
#
# COMPACT_ATOMS: atom_id res chain seq x y z
N MET A 1 -4.49 16.21 13.72
CA MET A 1 -3.34 15.50 13.13
C MET A 1 -2.24 16.44 12.65
N TYR A 2 -2.42 17.20 11.55
CA TYR A 2 -1.34 18.06 11.01
C TYR A 2 -0.67 18.96 12.07
N ASN A 3 -1.44 19.73 12.85
CA ASN A 3 -0.88 20.61 13.89
C ASN A 3 -0.10 19.84 14.98
N ALA A 4 -0.64 18.70 15.43
CA ALA A 4 0.03 17.86 16.43
C ALA A 4 1.35 17.31 15.89
N THR A 5 1.36 16.80 14.66
CA THR A 5 2.57 16.30 13.99
C THR A 5 3.59 17.43 13.76
N LYS A 6 3.14 18.63 13.35
CA LYS A 6 4.00 19.80 13.17
C LYS A 6 4.67 20.19 14.49
N ALA A 7 3.92 20.28 15.59
CA ALA A 7 4.46 20.59 16.90
C ALA A 7 5.42 19.49 17.40
N ALA A 8 5.05 18.22 17.23
CA ALA A 8 5.89 17.08 17.58
C ALA A 8 7.22 17.10 16.82
N ARG A 9 7.20 17.46 15.53
CA ARG A 9 8.42 17.62 14.73
C ARG A 9 9.38 18.64 15.34
N GLU A 10 8.88 19.80 15.74
CA GLU A 10 9.73 20.82 16.38
C GLU A 10 10.35 20.32 17.69
N ILE A 11 9.63 19.52 18.48
CA ILE A 11 10.16 18.89 19.70
C ILE A 11 11.23 17.82 19.35
N VAL A 12 10.98 17.00 18.33
CA VAL A 12 11.92 15.94 17.91
C VAL A 12 13.24 16.52 17.42
N LEU A 13 13.24 17.71 16.79
CA LEU A 13 14.47 18.42 16.42
C LEU A 13 15.33 18.82 17.63
N THR A 14 14.77 18.82 18.84
CA THR A 14 15.50 19.03 20.11
C THR A 14 15.98 17.73 20.75
N ASN A 15 15.98 16.61 20.00
CA ASN A 15 16.33 15.26 20.46
C ASN A 15 15.40 14.70 21.56
N LYS A 16 14.11 15.06 21.51
CA LYS A 16 13.09 14.52 22.44
C LYS A 16 12.01 13.75 21.68
N PRO A 17 11.71 12.49 22.04
CA PRO A 17 10.66 11.74 21.37
C PRO A 17 9.27 12.26 21.77
N VAL A 18 8.30 12.10 20.87
CA VAL A 18 6.89 12.42 21.10
C VAL A 18 6.04 11.25 20.62
N LEU A 19 5.08 10.82 21.45
CA LEU A 19 4.04 9.88 21.08
C LEU A 19 2.78 10.65 20.69
N ILE A 20 2.16 10.31 19.55
CA ILE A 20 0.85 10.81 19.14
C ILE A 20 -0.10 9.63 19.03
N GLU A 21 -1.17 9.65 19.82
CA GLU A 21 -2.29 8.73 19.66
C GLU A 21 -3.33 9.34 18.69
N ALA A 22 -3.51 8.69 17.54
CA ALA A 22 -4.45 9.13 16.51
C ALA A 22 -5.72 8.27 16.55
N MET A 23 -6.70 8.69 17.33
CA MET A 23 -7.98 7.99 17.45
C MET A 23 -8.68 7.95 16.08
N THR A 24 -8.89 6.75 15.55
CA THR A 24 -9.47 6.52 14.23
C THR A 24 -10.22 5.18 14.17
N TYR A 25 -10.85 4.90 13.03
CA TYR A 25 -11.62 3.69 12.82
C TYR A 25 -11.32 3.03 11.47
N ARG A 26 -11.05 1.72 11.49
CA ARG A 26 -10.86 0.92 10.28
C ARG A 26 -12.23 0.53 9.70
N ILE A 27 -12.72 1.34 8.76
CA ILE A 27 -14.04 1.13 8.12
C ILE A 27 -14.10 -0.23 7.39
N GLY A 28 -13.02 -0.60 6.68
CA GLY A 28 -12.92 -1.88 5.99
C GLY A 28 -12.67 -3.07 6.93
N HIS A 29 -12.65 -4.26 6.34
CA HIS A 29 -12.17 -5.48 7.00
C HIS A 29 -10.68 -5.37 7.35
N HIS A 30 -10.17 -6.32 8.13
CA HIS A 30 -8.74 -6.35 8.47
C HIS A 30 -7.87 -6.55 7.23
N SER A 31 -8.28 -7.45 6.34
CA SER A 31 -7.63 -7.79 5.10
C SER A 31 -8.63 -8.44 4.14
N THR A 32 -8.18 -8.86 2.96
CA THR A 32 -8.99 -9.68 2.02
C THR A 32 -9.31 -11.09 2.55
N SER A 33 -8.63 -11.52 3.61
CA SER A 33 -8.81 -12.84 4.25
C SER A 33 -9.66 -12.77 5.53
N ASP A 34 -10.20 -11.59 5.86
CA ASP A 34 -10.95 -11.35 7.09
C ASP A 34 -12.37 -10.89 6.77
N ASP A 35 -13.35 -11.47 7.48
CA ASP A 35 -14.71 -10.95 7.52
C ASP A 35 -14.99 -10.34 8.88
N SER A 36 -14.93 -9.01 8.92
CA SER A 36 -15.17 -8.28 10.15
C SER A 36 -16.62 -8.22 10.61
N SER A 37 -17.58 -8.62 9.78
CA SER A 37 -18.99 -8.68 10.20
C SER A 37 -19.22 -9.77 11.25
N ALA A 38 -18.33 -10.76 11.32
CA ALA A 38 -18.35 -11.81 12.33
C ALA A 38 -18.09 -11.31 13.76
N TYR A 39 -17.47 -10.14 13.92
CA TYR A 39 -17.04 -9.65 15.25
C TYR A 39 -17.24 -8.14 15.48
N ARG A 40 -17.86 -7.41 14.54
CA ARG A 40 -18.23 -5.99 14.69
C ARG A 40 -19.63 -5.75 14.19
N SER A 41 -20.35 -4.85 14.87
CA SER A 41 -21.72 -4.50 14.46
C SER A 41 -21.71 -3.58 13.23
N SER A 42 -22.77 -3.69 12.43
CA SER A 42 -22.94 -2.83 11.26
C SER A 42 -23.21 -1.36 11.66
N GLU A 43 -23.83 -1.18 12.82
CA GLU A 43 -24.19 0.09 13.43
C GLU A 43 -22.95 0.90 13.81
N GLU A 44 -21.97 0.25 14.45
CA GLU A 44 -20.69 0.88 14.78
C GLU A 44 -19.99 1.37 13.51
N LYS A 45 -19.87 0.50 12.50
CA LYS A 45 -19.25 0.86 11.22
C LYS A 45 -19.95 2.04 10.56
N LYS A 46 -21.28 2.03 10.50
CA LYS A 46 -22.08 3.09 9.86
C LYS A 46 -21.83 4.44 10.51
N LYS A 47 -21.73 4.51 11.84
CA LYS A 47 -21.43 5.76 12.58
C LYS A 47 -20.14 6.40 12.07
N TRP A 48 -19.08 5.63 11.94
CA TRP A 48 -17.77 6.12 11.48
C TRP A 48 -17.73 6.42 9.98
N GLU A 49 -18.46 5.65 9.18
CA GLU A 49 -18.52 5.83 7.74
C GLU A 49 -19.26 7.12 7.33
N THR A 50 -20.33 7.49 8.06
CA THR A 50 -21.18 8.64 7.69
C THR A 50 -20.90 9.89 8.50
N LEU A 51 -20.64 9.79 9.81
CA LEU A 51 -20.54 10.96 10.70
C LEU A 51 -19.10 11.44 10.87
N ASP A 52 -18.13 10.52 10.93
CA ASP A 52 -16.73 10.85 11.24
C ASP A 52 -15.74 10.38 10.17
N ASN A 53 -16.11 10.58 8.91
CA ASN A 53 -15.24 10.31 7.77
C ASN A 53 -14.31 11.51 7.52
N PRO A 54 -12.97 11.34 7.55
CA PRO A 54 -12.04 12.45 7.39
C PRO A 54 -12.10 13.13 6.02
N ILE A 55 -12.41 12.38 4.95
CA ILE A 55 -12.55 12.94 3.60
C ILE A 55 -13.79 13.82 3.53
N THR A 56 -14.93 13.33 4.01
CA THR A 56 -16.18 14.11 4.03
C THR A 56 -16.03 15.37 4.88
N ARG A 57 -15.48 15.25 6.10
CA ARG A 57 -15.26 16.39 7.00
C ARG A 57 -14.37 17.46 6.36
N PHE A 58 -13.28 17.07 5.71
CA PHE A 58 -12.38 18.03 5.08
C PHE A 58 -12.97 18.62 3.79
N LYS A 59 -13.69 17.83 2.99
CA LYS A 59 -14.44 18.33 1.82
C LYS A 59 -15.43 19.43 2.22
N LEU A 60 -16.25 19.18 3.25
CA LEU A 60 -17.23 20.15 3.74
C LEU A 60 -16.55 21.42 4.27
N TYR A 61 -15.41 21.29 4.96
CA TYR A 61 -14.61 22.44 5.38
C TYR A 61 -14.16 23.26 4.15
N LEU A 62 -13.56 22.64 3.13
CA LEU A 62 -13.10 23.36 1.94
C LEU A 62 -14.26 24.03 1.18
N GLN A 63 -15.41 23.35 1.07
CA GLN A 63 -16.63 23.92 0.47
C GLN A 63 -17.13 25.15 1.24
N SER A 64 -17.11 25.10 2.58
CA SER A 64 -17.47 26.26 3.42
C SER A 64 -16.54 27.46 3.24
N GLN A 65 -15.31 27.23 2.79
CA GLN A 65 -14.33 28.27 2.48
C GLN A 65 -14.33 28.65 0.98
N SER A 66 -15.22 28.07 0.18
CA SER A 66 -15.28 28.24 -1.28
C SER A 66 -13.97 27.84 -2.00
N TYR A 67 -13.18 26.94 -1.40
CA TYR A 67 -11.95 26.39 -2.00
C TYR A 67 -12.17 25.11 -2.80
N TRP A 68 -13.38 24.56 -2.76
CA TRP A 68 -13.72 23.31 -3.42
C TRP A 68 -15.21 23.27 -3.75
N THR A 69 -15.57 22.64 -4.86
CA THR A 69 -16.94 22.47 -5.35
C THR A 69 -17.25 20.99 -5.61
N ASP A 70 -18.53 20.65 -5.79
CA ASP A 70 -18.92 19.28 -6.13
C ASP A 70 -18.48 18.88 -7.56
N ASP A 71 -18.42 19.84 -8.49
CA ASP A 71 -17.93 19.62 -9.84
C ASP A 71 -16.42 19.29 -9.84
N GLU A 72 -15.62 20.05 -9.08
CA GLU A 72 -14.20 19.78 -8.88
C GLU A 72 -13.98 18.41 -8.19
N ASP A 73 -14.79 18.06 -7.19
CA ASP A 73 -14.75 16.73 -6.55
C ASP A 73 -15.00 15.59 -7.55
N ALA A 74 -16.02 15.76 -8.41
CA ALA A 74 -16.37 14.76 -9.42
C ALA A 74 -15.29 14.63 -10.50
N GLU A 75 -14.76 15.76 -10.99
CA GLU A 75 -13.68 15.77 -11.97
C GLU A 75 -12.40 15.17 -11.40
N TYR A 76 -12.04 15.53 -10.17
CA TYR A 76 -10.85 15.00 -9.50
C TYR A 76 -10.97 13.48 -9.29
N LYS A 77 -12.13 12.97 -8.83
CA LYS A 77 -12.38 11.52 -8.73
C LYS A 77 -12.23 10.80 -10.06
N LYS A 78 -12.73 11.37 -11.15
CA LYS A 78 -12.56 10.82 -12.51
C LYS A 78 -11.09 10.80 -12.92
N HIS A 79 -10.37 11.87 -12.65
CA HIS A 79 -8.93 11.99 -12.92
C HIS A 79 -8.12 10.93 -12.17
N ILE A 80 -8.30 10.82 -10.86
CA ILE A 80 -7.62 9.82 -10.02
C ILE A 80 -7.99 8.40 -10.45
N ARG A 81 -9.26 8.11 -10.77
CA ARG A 81 -9.67 6.80 -11.29
C ARG A 81 -8.93 6.44 -12.57
N LYS A 82 -8.72 7.39 -13.48
CA LYS A 82 -7.94 7.19 -14.71
C LYS A 82 -6.48 6.87 -14.39
N GLN A 83 -5.86 7.62 -13.47
CA GLN A 83 -4.48 7.37 -13.04
C GLN A 83 -4.31 5.97 -12.43
N VAL A 84 -5.19 5.58 -11.51
CA VAL A 84 -5.17 4.27 -10.86
C VAL A 84 -5.31 3.15 -11.89
N ARG A 85 -6.27 3.26 -12.82
CA ARG A 85 -6.44 2.25 -13.89
C ARG A 85 -5.22 2.17 -14.80
N SER A 86 -4.60 3.30 -15.14
CA SER A 86 -3.40 3.32 -15.95
C SER A 86 -2.21 2.66 -15.24
N ALA A 87 -2.04 2.93 -13.94
CA ALA A 87 -1.01 2.31 -13.13
C ALA A 87 -1.24 0.80 -13.00
N PHE A 88 -2.48 0.37 -12.77
CA PHE A 88 -2.86 -1.04 -12.71
C PHE A 88 -2.57 -1.77 -14.03
N ALA A 89 -3.00 -1.22 -15.16
CA ALA A 89 -2.75 -1.82 -16.47
C ALA A 89 -1.25 -1.87 -16.83
N LYS A 90 -0.44 -0.93 -16.33
CA LYS A 90 1.02 -0.99 -16.45
C LYS A 90 1.60 -2.11 -15.57
N ALA A 91 1.14 -2.22 -14.33
CA ALA A 91 1.59 -3.24 -13.39
C ALA A 91 1.26 -4.66 -13.88
N GLU A 92 0.06 -4.91 -14.41
CA GLU A 92 -0.34 -6.23 -14.93
C GLU A 92 0.52 -6.71 -16.11
N LYS A 93 1.07 -5.79 -16.89
CA LYS A 93 1.95 -6.09 -18.03
C LYS A 93 3.41 -6.23 -17.62
N THR A 94 3.75 -5.86 -16.39
CA THR A 94 5.12 -5.92 -15.90
C THR A 94 5.44 -7.36 -15.53
N LYS A 95 6.52 -7.90 -16.10
CA LYS A 95 7.01 -9.23 -15.72
C LYS A 95 7.46 -9.22 -14.26
N LEU A 96 7.38 -10.38 -13.62
CA LEU A 96 7.97 -10.61 -12.31
C LEU A 96 9.49 -10.43 -12.41
N SER A 97 10.10 -9.83 -11.39
CA SER A 97 11.57 -9.74 -11.28
C SER A 97 12.21 -11.10 -11.43
N SER A 98 13.43 -11.17 -11.96
CA SER A 98 14.17 -12.44 -12.15
C SER A 98 14.02 -13.39 -10.96
N ILE A 99 13.81 -14.69 -11.22
CA ILE A 99 13.67 -15.70 -10.16
C ILE A 99 14.90 -15.67 -9.23
N SER A 100 16.08 -15.41 -9.80
CA SER A 100 17.33 -15.27 -9.09
C SER A 100 17.33 -14.17 -8.01
N THR A 101 16.45 -13.17 -8.09
CA THR A 101 16.36 -12.09 -7.08
C THR A 101 15.95 -12.61 -5.70
N MET A 102 15.35 -13.79 -5.59
CA MET A 102 14.98 -14.37 -4.29
C MET A 102 16.18 -14.64 -3.36
N PHE A 103 17.40 -14.70 -3.91
CA PHE A 103 18.64 -14.86 -3.15
C PHE A 103 19.30 -13.53 -2.77
N GLU A 104 18.84 -12.43 -3.36
CA GLU A 104 19.40 -11.09 -3.18
C GLU A 104 18.76 -10.41 -1.95
N GLY A 105 19.44 -9.41 -1.38
CA GLY A 105 18.94 -8.68 -0.20
C GLY A 105 19.00 -9.43 1.14
N VAL A 106 19.42 -10.70 1.17
CA VAL A 106 19.57 -11.48 2.42
C VAL A 106 20.76 -10.99 3.26
N TYR A 107 21.89 -10.73 2.59
CA TYR A 107 23.10 -10.15 3.18
C TYR A 107 23.63 -9.06 2.23
N LYS A 108 24.47 -8.15 2.74
CA LYS A 108 25.14 -7.13 1.88
C LYS A 108 25.87 -7.78 0.70
N GLN A 109 26.55 -8.90 0.97
CA GLN A 109 27.19 -9.74 -0.03
C GLN A 109 26.62 -11.14 0.08
N MET A 110 26.27 -11.73 -1.06
CA MET A 110 25.75 -13.08 -1.10
C MET A 110 26.82 -14.06 -0.59
N THR A 111 26.45 -14.89 0.39
CA THR A 111 27.38 -15.89 0.94
C THR A 111 27.67 -16.98 -0.09
N THR A 112 28.76 -17.71 0.07
CA THR A 112 29.11 -18.85 -0.81
C THR A 112 27.97 -19.87 -0.90
N ARG A 113 27.28 -20.12 0.22
CA ARG A 113 26.14 -21.05 0.26
C ARG A 113 24.95 -20.54 -0.56
N LEU A 114 24.61 -19.26 -0.45
CA LEU A 114 23.52 -18.67 -1.23
C LEU A 114 23.85 -18.62 -2.73
N ASN A 115 25.10 -18.31 -3.08
CA ASN A 115 25.56 -18.39 -4.48
C ASN A 115 25.40 -19.81 -5.02
N LYS A 116 25.78 -20.83 -4.23
CA LYS A 116 25.61 -22.23 -4.63
C LYS A 116 24.13 -22.58 -4.86
N GLN A 117 23.24 -22.22 -3.93
CA GLN A 117 21.80 -22.47 -4.06
C GLN A 117 21.19 -21.75 -5.27
N ARG A 118 21.65 -20.53 -5.55
CA ARG A 118 21.25 -19.78 -6.76
C ARG A 118 21.64 -20.53 -8.03
N SER A 119 22.89 -21.01 -8.11
CA SER A 119 23.36 -21.80 -9.26
C SER A 119 22.60 -23.13 -9.40
N GLU A 120 22.36 -23.84 -8.29
CA GLU A 120 21.58 -25.08 -8.27
C GLU A 120 20.14 -24.85 -8.81
N LEU A 121 19.49 -23.73 -8.44
CA LEU A 121 18.18 -23.37 -8.99
C LEU A 121 18.22 -23.07 -10.49
N GLN A 122 19.24 -22.34 -10.95
CA GLN A 122 19.39 -22.00 -12.37
C GLN A 122 19.56 -23.27 -13.23
N GLU A 123 20.36 -24.23 -12.77
CA GLU A 123 20.52 -25.53 -13.43
C GLU A 123 19.19 -26.30 -13.46
N HIS A 124 18.50 -26.37 -12.31
CA HIS A 124 17.19 -27.03 -12.20
C HIS A 124 16.16 -26.45 -13.17
N LEU A 125 16.07 -25.12 -13.26
CA LEU A 125 15.16 -24.43 -14.17
C LEU A 125 15.58 -24.55 -15.64
N GLY A 126 16.86 -24.80 -15.92
CA GLY A 126 17.34 -25.15 -17.26
C GLY A 126 16.84 -26.51 -17.73
N ILE A 127 16.82 -27.52 -16.84
CA ILE A 127 16.40 -28.89 -17.13
C ILE A 127 14.86 -29.02 -17.14
N TYR A 128 14.18 -28.42 -16.16
CA TYR A 128 12.74 -28.62 -15.91
C TYR A 128 11.90 -27.38 -16.23
N LYS A 129 12.34 -26.55 -17.19
CA LYS A 129 11.71 -25.26 -17.50
C LYS A 129 10.21 -25.33 -17.76
N ASP A 130 9.76 -26.41 -18.40
CA ASP A 130 8.35 -26.65 -18.76
C ASP A 130 7.45 -26.93 -17.56
N LYS A 131 8.03 -27.25 -16.39
CA LYS A 131 7.29 -27.48 -15.14
C LYS A 131 7.02 -26.21 -14.33
N TYR A 132 7.58 -25.07 -14.75
CA TYR A 132 7.50 -23.81 -14.03
C TYR A 132 6.99 -22.66 -14.92
N PRO A 133 6.28 -21.66 -14.35
CA PRO A 133 5.76 -20.51 -15.10
C PRO A 133 6.85 -19.47 -15.41
N THR A 134 7.99 -19.89 -15.96
CA THR A 134 9.18 -19.05 -16.17
C THR A 134 8.95 -17.91 -17.18
N HIS A 135 7.93 -18.00 -18.03
CA HIS A 135 7.57 -16.95 -18.99
C HIS A 135 7.09 -15.65 -18.32
N ASN A 136 6.59 -15.73 -17.08
CA ASN A 136 6.12 -14.58 -16.30
C ASN A 136 7.27 -13.73 -15.74
N PHE A 137 8.50 -14.26 -15.73
CA PHE A 137 9.66 -13.61 -15.15
C PHE A 137 10.50 -12.90 -16.21
N GLU A 138 11.21 -11.84 -15.81
CA GLU A 138 12.14 -11.09 -16.66
C GLU A 138 13.29 -11.96 -17.15
N SER A 139 13.84 -12.79 -16.26
CA SER A 139 14.86 -13.79 -16.54
C SER A 139 14.81 -14.94 -15.52
N ILE A 140 15.49 -16.04 -15.85
CA ILE A 140 15.76 -17.18 -14.97
C ILE A 140 17.14 -16.97 -14.34
#